data_AF-A0A966TGS6-F1
#
_entry.id   AF-A0A966TGS6-F1
#
_cell.length_a   1.000
_cell.length_b   1.000
_cell.length_c   1.000
_cell.angle_alpha   90.00
_cell.angle_beta   90.00
_cell.angle_gamma   90.00
#
_symmetry.space_group_name_H-M   'P 1'
#
loop_
_entity.id
_entity.type
_entity.pdbx_description
1 polymer ?
#
loop_
_entity_poly.entity_id
_entity_poly.type
_entity_poly.pdbx_seq_one_letter_code
_entity_poly.pdbx_strand_id
1 'polypeptide(L)'
;LLYHNEPIWRNGELVGSITSGMFGHTINASLGMGYVTNKNGLADKTFVTDAQYEIEVAGERISATASLDPFYDPKSLRVKS
;
A
#
# COMPACT_ATOMS: atom_id res chain seq x y z
N LEU A 1 10.37 -9.93 1.95
CA LEU A 1 9.33 -10.69 1.23
C LEU A 1 8.04 -10.45 2.01
N LEU A 2 6.99 -9.90 1.39
CA LEU A 2 5.70 -9.63 2.06
C LEU A 2 4.87 -10.93 2.01
N TYR A 3 4.45 -11.46 3.16
CA TYR A 3 3.99 -12.86 3.29
C TYR A 3 2.46 -13.04 3.37
N HIS A 4 1.67 -12.02 3.01
CA HIS A 4 0.20 -11.95 3.18
C HIS A 4 -0.21 -11.66 4.64
N ASN A 5 -1.25 -10.83 4.81
CA ASN A 5 -1.86 -10.43 6.10
C ASN A 5 -1.07 -9.42 6.97
N GLU A 6 -0.16 -8.63 6.39
CA GLU A 6 0.56 -7.61 7.16
C GLU A 6 -0.37 -6.45 7.56
N PRO A 7 -0.37 -6.01 8.83
CA PRO A 7 -1.18 -4.90 9.28
C PRO A 7 -0.76 -3.59 8.60
N ILE A 8 -1.74 -2.84 8.10
CA ILE A 8 -1.55 -1.49 7.55
C ILE A 8 -1.88 -0.48 8.64
N TRP A 9 -0.86 0.25 9.04
CA TRP A 9 -0.95 1.38 9.95
C TRP A 9 -1.04 2.69 9.17
N ARG A 10 -1.92 3.59 9.58
CA ARG A 10 -2.05 4.96 9.07
C ARG A 10 -1.98 5.91 10.24
N ASN A 11 -0.98 6.79 10.26
CA ASN A 11 -0.74 7.73 11.36
C ASN A 11 -0.73 7.04 12.75
N GLY A 12 -0.21 5.81 12.82
CA GLY A 12 -0.17 5.01 14.06
C GLY A 12 -1.47 4.26 14.40
N GLU A 13 -2.52 4.34 13.58
CA GLU A 13 -3.76 3.57 13.75
C GLU A 13 -3.85 2.40 12.76
N LEU A 14 -4.32 1.25 13.22
CA LEU A 14 -4.56 0.10 12.34
C LEU A 14 -5.80 0.35 11.47
N VAL A 15 -5.58 0.51 10.16
CA VAL A 15 -6.64 0.84 9.19
C VAL A 15 -6.93 -0.27 8.20
N GLY A 16 -6.14 -1.34 8.17
CA GLY A 16 -6.34 -2.41 7.21
C GLY A 16 -5.29 -3.48 7.25
N SER A 17 -5.25 -4.28 6.19
CA SER A 17 -4.30 -5.37 6.02
C SER A 17 -3.91 -5.56 4.56
N ILE A 18 -2.67 -5.95 4.33
CA ILE A 18 -2.17 -6.35 3.02
C ILE A 18 -2.76 -7.71 2.66
N THR A 19 -3.43 -7.79 1.52
CA THR A 19 -3.99 -9.04 0.99
C THR A 19 -2.98 -9.75 0.08
N SER A 20 -2.19 -9.00 -0.68
CA SER A 20 -1.14 -9.55 -1.54
C SER A 20 0.12 -8.70 -1.47
N GLY A 21 1.28 -9.35 -1.47
CA GLY A 21 2.57 -8.69 -1.47
C GLY A 21 3.53 -9.38 -2.44
N MET A 22 4.31 -8.60 -3.17
CA MET A 22 5.32 -9.12 -4.10
C MET A 22 6.51 -8.16 -4.16
N PHE A 23 7.70 -8.68 -4.46
CA PHE A 23 8.86 -7.85 -4.73
C PHE A 23 8.85 -7.42 -6.20
N GLY A 24 8.67 -6.13 -6.46
CA GLY A 24 8.70 -5.57 -7.80
C GLY A 24 10.14 -5.41 -8.28
N HIS A 25 10.70 -6.43 -8.92
CA HIS A 25 12.07 -6.39 -9.46
C HIS A 25 12.33 -5.17 -10.36
N THR A 26 11.33 -4.73 -11.12
CA THR A 26 11.45 -3.57 -12.02
C THR A 26 11.59 -2.23 -11.30
N ILE A 27 11.01 -2.11 -10.10
CA ILE A 27 11.07 -0.88 -9.28
C ILE A 27 12.03 -1.03 -8.09
N ASN A 28 12.65 -2.21 -7.95
CA ASN A 28 13.53 -2.59 -6.86
C ASN A 28 12.95 -2.33 -5.45
N ALA A 29 11.65 -2.56 -5.28
CA ALA A 29 10.94 -2.30 -4.04
C ALA A 29 9.88 -3.39 -3.75
N SER A 30 9.55 -3.56 -2.47
CA SER A 30 8.44 -4.42 -2.05
C SER A 30 7.12 -3.69 -2.27
N LEU A 31 6.20 -4.31 -3.00
CA LEU A 31 4.86 -3.79 -3.24
C LEU A 31 3.84 -4.65 -2.51
N GLY A 32 2.91 -4.00 -1.83
CA GLY A 32 1.74 -4.63 -1.23
C GLY A 32 0.46 -3.99 -1.77
N MET A 33 -0.54 -4.81 -2.04
CA MET A 33 -1.91 -4.38 -2.23
C MET A 33 -2.74 -4.85 -1.03
N GLY A 34 -3.61 -3.97 -0.56
CA GLY A 34 -4.47 -4.24 0.57
C GLY A 34 -5.65 -3.30 0.59
N TYR A 35 -6.59 -3.59 1.48
CA TYR A 35 -7.75 -2.73 1.70
C TYR A 35 -7.54 -1.92 2.98
N VAL A 36 -7.86 -0.64 2.91
CA VAL A 36 -7.93 0.25 4.07
C VAL A 36 -9.37 0.65 4.32
N THR A 37 -9.75 0.72 5.59
CA THR A 37 -11.09 1.10 6.02
C THR A 37 -10.99 2.32 6.92
N ASN A 38 -11.76 3.37 6.59
CA ASN A 38 -11.95 4.50 7.47
C ASN A 38 -13.16 4.21 8.37
N LYS A 39 -12.94 4.03 9.68
CA LYS A 39 -14.04 3.81 10.64
C LYS A 39 -14.87 5.06 10.89
N ASN A 40 -14.31 6.24 10.60
CA ASN A 40 -14.90 7.53 10.97
C ASN A 40 -15.47 8.30 9.78
N GLY A 41 -15.50 7.71 8.58
CA GLY A 41 -16.01 8.39 7.39
C GLY A 41 -15.68 7.68 6.09
N LEU A 42 -15.74 8.43 4.98
CA LEU A 42 -15.38 7.92 3.67
C LEU A 42 -13.87 7.73 3.56
N ALA A 43 -13.45 6.61 2.97
CA ALA A 43 -12.07 6.39 2.55
C ALA A 43 -11.90 6.94 1.12
N ASP A 44 -11.89 8.27 0.99
CA ASP A 44 -11.74 8.96 -0.28
C ASP A 44 -10.27 9.03 -0.76
N LYS A 45 -10.04 9.63 -1.94
CA LYS A 45 -8.68 9.75 -2.49
C LYS A 45 -7.74 10.51 -1.54
N THR A 46 -8.23 11.57 -0.93
CA THR A 46 -7.50 12.36 0.07
C THR A 46 -7.13 11.54 1.30
N PHE A 47 -8.02 10.68 1.80
CA PHE A 47 -7.74 9.77 2.91
C PHE A 47 -6.53 8.86 2.62
N VAL A 48 -6.41 8.40 1.38
CA VAL A 48 -5.30 7.54 0.93
C VAL A 48 -4.02 8.33 0.66
N THR A 49 -4.10 9.54 0.10
CA THR A 49 -2.89 10.31 -0.26
C THR A 49 -2.35 11.19 0.86
N ASP A 50 -3.18 11.63 1.79
CA ASP A 50 -2.83 12.59 2.85
C ASP A 50 -2.66 11.89 4.22
N ALA A 51 -1.79 10.88 4.24
CA ALA A 51 -1.41 10.22 5.48
C ALA A 51 -0.07 9.50 5.36
N GLN A 52 0.54 9.25 6.52
CA GLN A 52 1.71 8.39 6.61
C GLN A 52 1.25 6.96 6.83
N TYR A 53 1.70 6.06 5.96
CA TYR A 53 1.42 4.64 6.05
C TYR A 53 2.65 3.90 6.54
N GLU A 54 2.42 2.89 7.37
CA GLU A 54 3.45 1.96 7.80
C GLU A 54 2.89 0.54 7.67
N ILE A 55 3.73 -0.37 7.21
CA ILE A 55 3.41 -1.79 7.09
C ILE A 55 4.20 -2.50 8.16
N GLU A 56 3.52 -3.28 8.99
CA GLU A 56 4.20 -4.10 9.99
C GLU A 56 4.58 -5.46 9.38
N VAL A 57 5.87 -5.66 9.17
CA VAL A 57 6.44 -6.88 8.58
C VAL A 57 7.31 -7.55 9.63
N ALA A 58 6.96 -8.78 10.01
CA ALA A 58 7.71 -9.56 11.02
C ALA A 58 7.94 -8.82 12.36
N GLY A 59 7.02 -7.93 12.75
CA GLY A 59 7.11 -7.12 13.98
C GLY A 59 7.86 -5.80 13.83
N GLU A 60 8.38 -5.48 12.64
CA GLU A 60 8.98 -4.18 12.34
C GLU A 60 8.01 -3.31 11.53
N ARG A 61 7.87 -2.03 11.92
CA ARG A 61 7.10 -1.05 11.16
C ARG A 61 7.97 -0.41 10.09
N ILE A 62 7.61 -0.65 8.84
CA ILE A 62 8.32 -0.13 7.68
C ILE A 62 7.46 0.98 7.06
N SER A 63 8.00 2.19 6.91
CA SER A 63 7.30 3.27 6.24
C SER A 63 6.96 2.91 4.80
N ALA A 64 5.71 3.13 4.43
CA ALA A 64 5.16 2.82 3.11
C ALA A 64 4.50 4.05 2.51
N THR A 65 4.55 4.17 1.19
CA THR A 65 3.84 5.19 0.45
C THR A 65 2.57 4.56 -0.14
N ALA A 66 1.41 5.10 0.19
CA ALA A 66 0.17 4.69 -0.43
C ALA A 66 -0.02 5.44 -1.76
N SER A 67 -0.43 4.70 -2.80
CA SER A 67 -0.82 5.27 -4.09
C SER A 67 -2.05 4.52 -4.58
N LEU A 68 -3.03 5.28 -5.09
CA LEU A 68 -4.16 4.71 -5.83
C LEU A 68 -3.82 4.44 -7.29
N ASP A 69 -2.79 5.12 -7.80
CA ASP A 69 -2.31 4.94 -9.16
C ASP A 69 -1.18 3.89 -9.18
N PRO A 70 -1.01 3.15 -10.28
CA PRO A 70 0.07 2.18 -10.41
C PRO A 70 1.44 2.84 -10.24
N PHE A 71 2.28 2.28 -9.37
CA PHE A 71 3.68 2.72 -9.24
C PHE A 71 4.52 2.47 -10.51
N TYR A 72 4.05 1.57 -11.38
CA TYR A 72 4.69 1.25 -12.65
C TYR A 72 3.71 1.47 -13.81
N ASP A 73 4.12 2.31 -14.76
CA ASP A 73 3.34 2.72 -15.94
C ASP A 73 1.90 3.25 -15.66
N PRO A 74 1.75 4.33 -14.87
CA PRO A 74 0.44 4.89 -14.54
C PRO A 74 -0.33 5.44 -15.76
N LYS A 75 0.36 5.65 -16.89
CA LYS A 75 -0.23 6.14 -18.14
C LYS A 75 -0.48 5.03 -19.16
N SER A 76 -0.24 3.76 -18.80
CA SER A 76 -0.43 2.60 -19.69
C SER A 76 0.29 2.79 -21.06
N LEU A 77 1.46 3.43 -21.06
CA LEU A 77 2.21 3.75 -22.28
C LEU A 77 3.00 2.55 -22.81
N ARG A 78 3.14 1.48 -22.02
CA ARG A 78 3.85 0.25 -22.41
C ARG A 78 2.93 -0.92 -22.73
N VAL A 79 1.61 -0.75 -22.64
CA VAL A 79 0.66 -1.71 -23.21
C VAL A 79 0.78 -1.60 -24.74
N LYS A 80 1.65 -2.42 -25.32
CA LYS A 80 1.61 -2.73 -26.74
C LYS A 80 0.62 -3.88 -26.93
N SER A 81 -0.43 -3.65 -27.73
CA SER A 81 -1.22 -4.71 -28.37
C SER A 81 -0.35 -5.55 -29.30
#